data_AF-A0A939XR93-F1
#
_entry.id   AF-A0A939XR93-F1
#
_cell.length_a   1.000
_cell.length_b   1.000
_cell.length_c   1.000
_cell.angle_alpha   90.00
_cell.angle_beta   90.00
_cell.angle_gamma   90.00
#
_symmetry.space_group_name_H-M   'P 1'
#
loop_
_entity.id
_entity.type
_entity.pdbx_description
1 polymer ?
#
loop_
_entity_poly.entity_id
_entity_poly.type
_entity_poly.pdbx_seq_one_letter_code
_entity_poly.pdbx_strand_id
1 'polypeptide(L)'
;MKTIVKFTEMQKAAMVSLLIEMINVDGIVDPSECEVFDTICVEYGIDEETYSLGKSLNCLVAVEMMKRMNDRQKIAIAQLLTRVIDADAKDDDKEIQLLNVICTATGVDILINAADEQ
;
A
#
# COMPACT_ATOMS: atom_id res chain seq x y z
N MET A 1 9.29 14.54 15.35
CA MET A 1 9.55 13.25 14.69
C MET A 1 8.20 12.61 14.38
N LYS A 2 7.89 12.36 13.10
CA LYS A 2 6.70 11.59 12.71
C LYS A 2 6.96 10.13 13.13
N THR A 3 6.15 9.55 13.99
CA THR A 3 6.33 8.16 14.43
C THR A 3 5.96 7.23 13.27
N ILE A 4 6.95 6.53 12.71
CA ILE A 4 6.74 5.54 11.64
C ILE A 4 6.06 4.30 12.24
N VAL A 5 5.00 3.82 11.58
CA VAL A 5 4.29 2.59 11.96
C VAL A 5 5.20 1.39 11.71
N LYS A 6 5.31 0.49 12.69
CA LYS A 6 6.15 -0.71 12.56
C LYS A 6 5.38 -1.86 11.92
N PHE A 7 6.07 -2.60 11.07
CA PHE A 7 5.57 -3.80 10.39
C PHE A 7 6.54 -4.95 10.60
N THR A 8 6.03 -6.19 10.63
CA THR A 8 6.88 -7.39 10.50
C THR A 8 7.35 -7.56 9.07
N GLU A 9 8.39 -8.36 8.82
CA GLU A 9 8.86 -8.60 7.45
C GLU A 9 7.78 -9.18 6.53
N MET A 10 6.94 -10.10 7.04
CA MET A 10 5.79 -10.59 6.29
C MET A 10 4.78 -9.49 5.97
N GLN A 11 4.52 -8.57 6.91
CA GLN A 11 3.63 -7.44 6.66
C GLN A 11 4.24 -6.45 5.64
N LYS A 12 5.56 -6.24 5.67
CA LYS A 12 6.26 -5.45 4.65
C LYS A 12 6.21 -6.12 3.28
N ALA A 13 6.33 -7.44 3.19
CA ALA A 13 6.17 -8.17 1.93
C ALA A 13 4.75 -8.01 1.36
N ALA A 14 3.71 -8.08 2.22
CA ALA A 14 2.34 -7.77 1.80
C ALA A 14 2.19 -6.32 1.31
N MET A 15 2.80 -5.36 2.02
CA MET A 15 2.83 -3.96 1.60
C MET A 15 3.51 -3.78 0.23
N VAL A 16 4.66 -4.41 -0.02
CA VAL A 16 5.35 -4.41 -1.32
C VAL A 16 4.45 -4.97 -2.42
N SER A 17 3.79 -6.10 -2.19
CA SER A 17 2.89 -6.72 -3.15
C SER A 17 1.75 -5.78 -3.57
N LEU A 18 1.12 -5.11 -2.60
CA LEU A 18 0.04 -4.16 -2.87
C LEU A 18 0.52 -2.90 -3.60
N LEU A 19 1.70 -2.38 -3.24
CA LEU A 19 2.29 -1.23 -3.92
C LEU A 19 2.65 -1.56 -5.38
N ILE A 20 3.24 -2.74 -5.62
CA ILE A 20 3.54 -3.20 -6.99
C ILE A 20 2.25 -3.35 -7.79
N GLU A 21 1.19 -3.94 -7.22
CA GLU A 21 -0.09 -4.06 -7.93
C GLU A 21 -0.67 -2.68 -8.28
N MET A 22 -0.55 -1.70 -7.38
CA MET A 22 -1.01 -0.34 -7.62
C MET A 22 -0.30 0.28 -8.83
N ILE A 23 1.03 0.27 -8.84
CA ILE A 23 1.88 0.83 -9.91
C ILE A 23 1.61 0.18 -11.29
N ASN A 24 1.10 -1.06 -11.31
CA ASN A 24 0.92 -1.80 -12.56
C ASN A 24 -0.55 -1.84 -13.04
N VAL A 25 -1.49 -1.26 -12.30
CA VAL A 25 -2.93 -1.50 -12.52
C VAL A 25 -3.44 -0.96 -13.85
N ASP A 26 -2.87 0.15 -14.32
CA ASP A 26 -3.27 0.79 -15.57
C ASP A 26 -2.52 0.23 -16.79
N GLY A 27 -1.40 -0.48 -16.54
CA GLY A 27 -0.48 -1.05 -17.53
C GLY A 27 0.67 -0.12 -17.93
N ILE A 28 0.82 1.04 -17.29
CA ILE A 28 1.85 2.05 -17.56
C ILE A 28 2.58 2.35 -16.26
N VAL A 29 3.84 1.93 -16.17
CA VAL A 29 4.67 2.22 -14.99
C VAL A 29 5.29 3.61 -15.13
N ASP A 30 4.86 4.58 -14.32
CA ASP A 30 5.43 5.93 -14.33
C ASP A 30 6.73 5.99 -13.49
N PRO A 31 7.78 6.71 -13.95
CA PRO A 31 9.00 6.90 -13.16
C PRO A 31 8.76 7.53 -11.78
N SER A 32 7.77 8.42 -11.66
CA SER A 32 7.45 9.15 -10.42
C SER A 32 6.90 8.22 -9.34
N GLU A 33 6.02 7.29 -9.74
CA GLU A 33 5.50 6.22 -8.88
C GLU A 33 6.63 5.30 -8.40
N CYS A 34 7.57 4.96 -9.30
CA CYS A 34 8.73 4.15 -8.96
C CYS A 34 9.64 4.86 -7.94
N GLU A 35 9.89 6.16 -8.11
CA GLU A 35 10.69 6.95 -7.16
C GLU A 35 10.03 7.01 -5.77
N VAL A 36 8.71 7.16 -5.73
CA VAL A 36 7.94 7.11 -4.48
C VAL A 36 8.03 5.73 -3.84
N PHE A 37 7.86 4.66 -4.63
CA PHE A 37 7.97 3.29 -4.16
C PHE A 37 9.35 2.98 -3.56
N ASP A 38 10.42 3.37 -4.24
CA ASP A 38 11.79 3.20 -3.75
C ASP A 38 12.01 3.95 -2.43
N THR A 39 11.45 5.17 -2.33
CA THR A 39 11.49 5.95 -1.09
C THR A 39 10.77 5.23 0.05
N ILE A 40 9.60 4.64 -0.22
CA ILE A 40 8.86 3.83 0.77
C ILE A 40 9.69 2.62 1.20
N CYS A 41 10.35 1.93 0.27
CA CYS A 41 11.22 0.80 0.58
C CYS A 41 12.35 1.20 1.54
N VAL A 42 12.97 2.36 1.31
CA VAL A 42 14.01 2.90 2.20
C VAL A 42 13.43 3.29 3.57
N GLU A 43 12.29 4.00 3.61
CA GLU A 43 11.65 4.47 4.84
C GLU A 43 11.28 3.32 5.79
N TYR A 44 10.86 2.18 5.23
CA TYR A 44 10.43 1.01 6.00
C TYR A 44 11.52 -0.06 6.15
N GLY A 45 12.73 0.19 5.64
CA GLY A 45 13.85 -0.75 5.70
C GLY A 45 13.47 -2.10 5.09
N ILE A 46 12.99 -2.07 3.85
CA ILE A 46 12.67 -3.25 3.06
C ILE A 46 13.97 -3.73 2.41
N ASP A 47 14.43 -4.92 2.79
CA ASP A 47 15.59 -5.55 2.20
C ASP A 47 15.24 -6.33 0.92
N GLU A 48 16.26 -6.81 0.21
CA GLU A 48 16.10 -7.54 -1.04
C GLU A 48 15.29 -8.83 -0.88
N GLU A 49 15.42 -9.53 0.27
CA GLU A 49 14.67 -10.74 0.57
C GLU A 49 13.17 -10.44 0.74
N THR A 50 12.84 -9.43 1.54
CA THR A 50 11.46 -8.99 1.78
C THR A 50 10.82 -8.43 0.51
N TYR A 51 11.58 -7.67 -0.27
CA TYR A 51 11.13 -7.17 -1.57
C TYR A 51 10.84 -8.32 -2.54
N SER A 52 11.76 -9.28 -2.66
CA SER A 52 11.59 -10.45 -3.53
C SER A 52 10.39 -11.29 -3.12
N LEU A 53 10.19 -11.48 -1.82
CA LEU A 53 9.03 -12.15 -1.28
C LEU A 53 7.74 -11.40 -1.65
N GLY A 54 7.69 -10.09 -1.41
CA GLY A 54 6.54 -9.26 -1.75
C GLY A 54 6.19 -9.27 -3.23
N LYS A 55 7.20 -9.20 -4.10
CA LYS A 55 7.04 -9.32 -5.56
C LYS A 55 6.47 -10.67 -5.99
N SER A 56 6.79 -11.75 -5.28
CA SER A 56 6.27 -13.09 -5.56
C SER A 56 4.90 -13.37 -4.94
N LEU A 57 4.45 -12.52 -4.02
CA LEU A 57 3.22 -12.71 -3.26
C LEU A 57 2.01 -12.38 -4.14
N ASN A 58 1.00 -13.25 -4.10
CA ASN A 58 -0.26 -12.99 -4.77
C ASN A 58 -1.01 -11.83 -4.08
N CYS A 59 -1.53 -10.89 -4.87
CA CYS A 59 -2.24 -9.71 -4.35
C CYS A 59 -3.41 -10.07 -3.40
N LEU A 60 -4.20 -11.12 -3.68
CA LEU A 60 -5.27 -11.55 -2.77
C LEU A 60 -4.74 -12.02 -1.41
N VAL A 61 -3.57 -12.66 -1.39
CA VAL A 61 -2.90 -13.05 -0.13
C VAL A 61 -2.43 -11.80 0.60
N ALA A 62 -1.88 -10.81 -0.10
CA ALA A 62 -1.47 -9.54 0.49
C ALA A 62 -2.65 -8.78 1.12
N VAL A 63 -3.80 -8.74 0.43
CA VAL A 63 -5.05 -8.16 0.96
C VAL A 63 -5.51 -8.90 2.22
N GLU A 64 -5.52 -10.24 2.22
CA GLU A 64 -5.90 -11.03 3.40
C GLU A 64 -4.93 -10.81 4.58
N MET A 65 -3.64 -10.63 4.31
CA MET A 65 -2.66 -10.26 5.33
C MET A 65 -2.93 -8.87 5.90
N MET A 66 -3.18 -7.88 5.03
CA MET A 66 -3.55 -6.52 5.44
C MET A 66 -4.81 -6.51 6.31
N LYS A 67 -5.83 -7.31 5.96
CA LYS A 67 -7.08 -7.45 6.73
C LYS A 67 -6.86 -7.88 8.18
N ARG A 68 -5.80 -8.65 8.45
CA ARG A 68 -5.42 -9.15 9.79
C ARG A 68 -4.47 -8.22 10.56
N MET A 69 -4.01 -7.14 9.95
CA MET A 69 -3.20 -6.13 10.64
C MET A 69 -4.05 -5.31 11.62
N ASN A 70 -3.40 -4.57 12.53
CA ASN A 70 -4.13 -3.63 13.37
C ASN A 70 -4.55 -2.37 12.59
N ASP A 71 -5.51 -1.62 13.11
CA ASP A 71 -6.11 -0.48 12.42
C ASP A 71 -5.08 0.58 12.00
N ARG A 72 -4.09 0.88 12.85
CA ARG A 72 -3.00 1.83 12.52
C ARG A 72 -2.16 1.35 11.34
N GLN A 73 -1.88 0.05 11.28
CA GLN A 73 -1.15 -0.57 10.18
C GLN A 73 -1.94 -0.54 8.88
N LYS A 74 -3.25 -0.84 8.93
CA LYS A 74 -4.12 -0.78 7.75
C LYS A 74 -4.21 0.63 7.17
N ILE A 75 -4.45 1.62 8.03
CA ILE A 75 -4.50 3.04 7.62
C ILE A 75 -3.15 3.48 7.03
N ALA A 76 -2.03 3.08 7.66
CA ALA A 76 -0.72 3.42 7.14
C ALA A 76 -0.47 2.83 5.75
N ILE A 77 -0.83 1.57 5.48
CA ILE A 77 -0.70 0.99 4.13
C ILE A 77 -1.58 1.73 3.13
N ALA A 78 -2.84 2.03 3.47
CA ALA A 78 -3.72 2.79 2.58
C ALA A 78 -3.13 4.18 2.22
N GLN A 79 -2.54 4.88 3.19
CA GLN A 79 -1.85 6.15 2.95
C GLN A 79 -0.61 6.00 2.04
N LEU A 80 0.11 4.89 2.13
CA LEU A 80 1.24 4.61 1.25
C LEU A 80 0.78 4.30 -0.18
N LEU A 81 -0.34 3.57 -0.33
CA LEU A 81 -0.96 3.34 -1.64
C LEU A 81 -1.40 4.66 -2.27
N THR A 82 -2.10 5.52 -1.53
CA THR A 82 -2.48 6.86 -2.00
C THR A 82 -1.26 7.69 -2.40
N ARG A 83 -0.17 7.64 -1.63
CA ARG A 83 1.07 8.36 -1.96
C ARG A 83 1.68 7.92 -3.29
N VAL A 84 1.52 6.65 -3.69
CA VAL A 84 1.96 6.16 -4.99
C VAL A 84 1.05 6.71 -6.10
N ILE A 85 -0.27 6.65 -5.93
CA ILE A 85 -1.24 7.21 -6.90
C ILE A 85 -0.98 8.71 -7.12
N ASP A 86 -0.80 9.46 -6.04
CA ASP A 86 -0.54 10.91 -6.09
C ASP A 86 0.88 11.27 -6.60
N ALA A 87 1.72 10.28 -6.94
CA ALA A 87 3.11 10.50 -7.34
C ALA A 87 3.21 11.12 -8.73
N ASP A 88 2.29 10.74 -9.62
CA ASP A 88 2.13 11.35 -10.92
C ASP A 88 0.97 12.37 -10.86
N ALA A 89 0.89 13.30 -11.82
CA ALA A 89 -0.16 14.33 -11.83
C ALA A 89 -1.45 13.86 -12.54
N LYS A 90 -1.66 12.55 -12.66
CA LYS A 90 -2.78 11.93 -13.37
C LYS A 90 -3.46 10.91 -12.46
N ASP A 91 -4.52 11.35 -11.80
CA ASP A 91 -5.43 10.43 -11.13
C ASP A 91 -6.06 9.48 -12.18
N ASP A 92 -5.60 8.22 -12.28
CA ASP A 92 -6.24 7.20 -13.13
C ASP A 92 -7.42 6.56 -12.38
N ASP A 93 -8.58 6.51 -13.04
CA ASP A 93 -9.81 5.88 -12.53
C ASP A 93 -9.57 4.44 -12.03
N LYS A 94 -8.62 3.70 -12.62
CA LYS A 94 -8.30 2.32 -12.26
C LYS A 94 -7.56 2.21 -10.94
N GLU A 95 -6.62 3.12 -10.66
CA GLU A 95 -5.87 3.15 -9.41
C GLU A 95 -6.78 3.47 -8.23
N ILE A 96 -7.63 4.49 -8.41
CA ILE A 96 -8.66 4.84 -7.43
C ILE A 96 -9.62 3.66 -7.22
N GLN A 97 -10.02 2.99 -8.30
CA GLN A 97 -10.88 1.80 -8.20
C GLN A 97 -10.20 0.68 -7.40
N LEU A 98 -8.92 0.39 -7.68
CA LEU A 98 -8.17 -0.64 -6.96
C LEU A 98 -8.00 -0.26 -5.49
N LEU A 99 -7.65 0.98 -5.18
CA LEU A 99 -7.55 1.48 -3.81
C LEU A 99 -8.88 1.27 -3.06
N ASN A 100 -10.00 1.65 -3.67
CA ASN A 100 -11.32 1.49 -3.07
C ASN A 100 -11.65 0.01 -2.78
N VAL A 101 -11.29 -0.90 -3.70
CA VAL A 101 -11.47 -2.35 -3.51
C VAL A 101 -10.63 -2.84 -2.33
N ILE A 102 -9.35 -2.45 -2.25
CA ILE A 102 -8.46 -2.83 -1.14
C ILE A 102 -8.97 -2.28 0.20
N CYS A 103 -9.36 -1.01 0.24
CA CYS A 103 -9.88 -0.36 1.44
C CYS A 103 -11.15 -1.06 1.94
N THR A 104 -12.10 -1.32 1.05
CA THR A 104 -13.35 -2.04 1.37
C THR A 104 -13.06 -3.47 1.86
N ALA A 105 -12.17 -4.20 1.18
CA ALA A 105 -11.85 -5.60 1.53
C ALA A 105 -11.15 -5.73 2.89
N THR A 106 -10.41 -4.71 3.30
CA THR A 106 -9.62 -4.69 4.55
C THR A 106 -10.31 -3.97 5.71
N GLY A 107 -11.42 -3.27 5.42
CA GLY A 107 -12.22 -2.49 6.35
C GLY A 107 -11.64 -1.11 6.69
N VAL A 108 -10.72 -0.59 5.86
CA VAL A 108 -10.09 0.73 6.07
C VAL A 108 -11.09 1.87 5.86
N ASP A 109 -11.99 1.73 4.91
CA ASP A 109 -13.09 2.65 4.63
C ASP A 109 -13.92 2.94 5.89
N ILE A 110 -14.24 1.91 6.67
CA ILE A 110 -14.97 2.04 7.94
C ILE A 110 -14.13 2.80 8.97
N LEU A 111 -12.82 2.53 9.04
CA LEU A 111 -11.91 3.15 10.01
C LEU A 111 -11.74 4.66 9.75
N ILE A 112 -11.68 5.07 8.48
CA ILE A 112 -11.54 6.48 8.10
C ILE A 112 -12.85 7.22 8.39
N ASN A 113 -13.99 6.67 7.97
CA ASN A 113 -15.30 7.31 8.19
C ASN A 113 -15.61 7.47 9.70
N ALA A 114 -15.23 6.50 10.53
CA ALA A 114 -15.41 6.58 11.98
C ALA A 114 -14.52 7.63 12.68
N ALA A 115 -13.46 8.10 12.01
CA ALA A 115 -12.58 9.15 12.51
C ALA A 115 -13.10 10.56 12.15
N ASP A 116 -13.85 10.71 11.06
CA ASP A 116 -14.45 11.98 10.62
C ASP A 116 -15.73 12.34 11.41
N GLU A 117 -16.35 11.36 12.08
CA GLU A 117 -17.53 11.55 12.93
C GLU A 117 -17.21 11.90 14.41
N GLN A 118 -15.93 12.11 14.75
CA GLN A 118 -15.45 12.45 16.11
C GLN A 118 -14.90 13.88 16.20
#